data_AF-A0A1G0EJD6-F1
#
_entry.id   AF-A0A1G0EJD6-F1
#
_cell.length_a   1.000
_cell.length_b   1.000
_cell.length_c   1.000
_cell.angle_alpha   90.00
_cell.angle_beta   90.00
_cell.angle_gamma   90.00
#
_symmetry.space_group_name_H-M   'P 1'
#
loop_
_entity.id
_entity.type
_entity.pdbx_description
1 polymer ?
#
loop_
_entity_poly.entity_id
_entity_poly.type
_entity_poly.pdbx_seq_one_letter_code
_entity_poly.pdbx_strand_id
1 'polypeptide(L)'
;MLKAQKGVKREIQGIQQAIPQAHPTESVQPSAQPAHPESNAIKPSSANGWEALGFQYLLSRDAVSATHAFSEAEKIWPDYHNVAEIRQLLIKSKEALGPNESAKWKEFYNKLLRDFSWGMAPDVRQKMRDYITK
;
A
#
# COMPACT_ATOMS: atom_id res chain seq x y z
N MET A 1 1.42 64.12 20.83
CA MET A 1 1.92 63.03 21.69
C MET A 1 1.09 61.78 21.42
N LEU A 2 1.76 60.73 20.97
CA LEU A 2 1.25 59.42 20.58
C LEU A 2 0.93 58.59 21.84
N LYS A 3 -0.22 57.88 21.91
CA LYS A 3 -0.34 56.70 22.77
C LYS A 3 -1.04 55.56 22.03
N ALA A 4 -0.39 54.42 22.15
CA ALA A 4 -0.42 53.28 21.26
C ALA A 4 -1.56 52.30 21.55
N GLN A 5 -1.85 51.53 20.50
CA GLN A 5 -2.86 50.49 20.37
C GLN A 5 -2.49 49.22 21.16
N LYS A 6 -3.52 48.50 21.61
CA LYS A 6 -3.41 47.16 22.19
C LYS A 6 -4.37 46.21 21.45
N GLY A 7 -3.81 45.15 20.88
CA GLY A 7 -4.38 43.80 20.99
C GLY A 7 -5.44 43.35 19.98
N VAL A 8 -4.94 42.71 18.93
CA VAL A 8 -5.60 41.82 17.96
C VAL A 8 -6.59 40.83 18.60
N LYS A 9 -7.81 40.76 18.06
CA LYS A 9 -8.67 39.56 18.09
C LYS A 9 -9.45 39.40 16.79
N ARG A 10 -9.02 38.37 16.04
CA ARG A 10 -9.72 37.53 15.03
C ARG A 10 -11.12 37.99 14.60
N GLU A 11 -11.24 38.40 13.34
CA GLU A 11 -12.51 38.58 12.66
C GLU A 11 -12.89 37.35 11.84
N ILE A 12 -14.16 36.98 11.99
CA ILE A 12 -14.89 35.94 11.29
C ILE A 12 -16.03 36.65 10.56
N GLN A 13 -16.28 36.22 9.31
CA GLN A 13 -17.56 36.25 8.57
C GLN A 13 -18.06 37.53 7.90
N GLY A 14 -18.31 37.35 6.59
CA GLY A 14 -19.56 37.73 5.92
C GLY A 14 -19.35 38.20 4.47
N ILE A 15 -20.23 38.03 3.48
CA ILE A 15 -21.61 37.53 3.31
C ILE A 15 -21.80 37.52 1.76
N GLN A 16 -22.26 36.39 1.18
CA GLN A 16 -23.42 36.21 0.24
C GLN A 16 -23.63 37.21 -0.94
N GLN A 17 -24.21 36.93 -2.12
CA GLN A 17 -24.88 35.83 -2.84
C GLN A 17 -25.31 36.41 -4.22
N ALA A 18 -25.67 35.54 -5.20
CA ALA A 18 -26.50 35.74 -6.42
C ALA A 18 -25.79 35.16 -7.68
N ILE A 19 -26.25 34.17 -8.49
CA ILE A 19 -27.55 33.47 -8.75
C ILE A 19 -27.23 32.11 -9.50
N PRO A 20 -28.14 31.32 -10.15
CA PRO A 20 -28.68 30.02 -9.69
C PRO A 20 -28.39 28.74 -10.55
N GLN A 21 -28.58 27.59 -9.90
CA GLN A 21 -28.99 26.23 -10.34
C GLN A 21 -28.39 25.53 -11.58
N ALA A 22 -27.67 24.42 -11.33
CA ALA A 22 -28.03 23.06 -11.74
C ALA A 22 -27.17 22.03 -10.96
N HIS A 23 -27.80 21.03 -10.34
CA HIS A 23 -27.15 19.87 -9.69
C HIS A 23 -26.86 18.81 -10.79
N PRO A 24 -25.90 17.85 -10.67
CA PRO A 24 -25.55 17.14 -9.44
C PRO A 24 -24.04 16.91 -9.18
N THR A 25 -23.75 16.70 -7.90
CA THR A 25 -22.60 16.03 -7.29
C THR A 25 -21.51 15.52 -8.25
N GLU A 26 -20.50 16.35 -8.53
CA GLU A 26 -19.24 15.88 -9.08
C GLU A 26 -18.38 15.33 -7.94
N SER A 27 -18.62 14.04 -7.65
CA SER A 27 -17.72 13.21 -6.86
C SER A 27 -16.32 13.31 -7.45
N VAL A 28 -15.40 13.86 -6.67
CA VAL A 28 -13.98 13.89 -7.01
C VAL A 28 -13.44 12.45 -6.98
N GLN A 29 -13.54 11.82 -8.15
CA GLN A 29 -12.68 10.80 -8.73
C GLN A 29 -12.00 9.81 -7.74
N PRO A 30 -12.56 8.60 -7.55
CA PRO A 30 -11.79 7.47 -7.08
C PRO A 30 -10.67 7.21 -8.09
N SER A 31 -9.43 7.22 -7.63
CA SER A 31 -8.31 6.69 -8.41
C SER A 31 -8.68 5.28 -8.85
N ALA A 32 -8.80 5.07 -10.16
CA ALA A 32 -9.10 3.78 -10.76
C ALA A 32 -8.02 2.77 -10.34
N GLN A 33 -8.25 2.08 -9.23
CA GLN A 33 -7.64 0.81 -8.97
C GLN A 33 -8.16 -0.13 -10.06
N PRO A 34 -7.29 -0.85 -10.80
CA PRO A 34 -7.77 -1.87 -11.71
C PRO A 34 -8.62 -2.83 -10.88
N ALA A 35 -9.87 -3.01 -11.30
CA ALA A 35 -10.82 -3.92 -10.70
C ALA A 35 -10.22 -5.33 -10.73
N HIS A 36 -9.58 -5.72 -9.63
CA HIS A 36 -9.33 -7.13 -9.38
C HIS A 36 -10.71 -7.78 -9.22
N PRO A 37 -11.00 -8.87 -9.95
CA PRO A 37 -12.30 -9.51 -9.90
C PRO A 37 -12.57 -9.88 -8.44
N GLU A 38 -13.71 -9.41 -7.92
CA GLU A 38 -14.28 -9.85 -6.64
C GLU A 38 -14.66 -11.33 -6.78
N SER A 39 -13.64 -12.19 -6.79
CA SER A 39 -13.79 -13.56 -6.37
C SER A 39 -14.26 -13.50 -4.92
N ASN A 40 -15.23 -14.33 -4.57
CA ASN A 40 -15.82 -14.47 -3.23
C ASN A 40 -14.81 -14.99 -2.18
N ALA A 41 -13.53 -14.66 -2.35
CA ALA A 41 -12.41 -14.99 -1.51
C ALA A 41 -12.58 -14.25 -0.18
N ILE A 42 -12.65 -15.05 0.89
CA ILE A 42 -12.70 -14.56 2.26
C ILE A 42 -11.48 -13.66 2.47
N LYS A 43 -11.74 -12.35 2.63
CA LYS A 43 -10.69 -11.39 2.98
C LYS A 43 -10.14 -11.78 4.36
N PRO A 44 -8.81 -11.86 4.53
CA PRO A 44 -8.25 -12.16 5.84
C PRO A 44 -8.72 -11.15 6.89
N SER A 45 -8.97 -11.61 8.10
CA SER A 45 -9.37 -10.76 9.25
C SER A 45 -8.21 -10.46 10.20
N SER A 46 -7.02 -11.02 9.96
CA SER A 46 -5.84 -10.87 10.81
C SER A 46 -4.61 -10.43 10.01
N ALA A 47 -3.67 -9.76 10.69
CA ALA A 47 -2.42 -9.31 10.07
C ALA A 47 -1.62 -10.49 9.48
N ASN A 48 -1.52 -11.60 10.19
CA ASN A 48 -0.84 -12.81 9.71
C ASN A 48 -1.51 -13.41 8.47
N GLY A 49 -2.85 -13.35 8.39
CA GLY A 49 -3.58 -13.82 7.21
C GLY A 49 -3.31 -12.95 5.99
N TRP A 50 -3.27 -11.63 6.18
CA TRP A 50 -2.90 -10.69 5.12
C TRP A 50 -1.43 -10.81 4.71
N GLU A 51 -0.51 -11.03 5.65
CA GLU A 51 0.90 -11.31 5.36
C GLU A 51 1.05 -12.58 4.51
N ALA A 52 0.42 -13.68 4.92
CA ALA A 52 0.44 -14.93 4.18
C ALA A 52 -0.11 -14.76 2.76
N LEU A 53 -1.17 -13.96 2.59
CA LEU A 53 -1.71 -13.62 1.28
C LEU A 53 -0.73 -12.76 0.46
N GLY A 54 -0.04 -11.80 1.09
CA GLY A 54 1.01 -11.01 0.46
C GLY A 54 2.16 -11.87 -0.06
N PHE A 55 2.59 -12.87 0.70
CA PHE A 55 3.57 -13.86 0.24
C PHE A 55 3.05 -14.71 -0.93
N GLN A 56 1.77 -15.10 -0.93
CA GLN A 56 1.20 -15.82 -2.07
C GLN A 56 1.21 -14.97 -3.35
N TYR A 57 0.84 -13.69 -3.25
CA TYR A 57 0.94 -12.77 -4.39
C TYR A 57 2.37 -12.56 -4.87
N LEU A 58 3.34 -12.49 -3.94
CA LEU A 58 4.76 -12.44 -4.30
C LEU A 58 5.17 -13.65 -5.13
N LEU A 59 4.76 -14.86 -4.74
CA LEU A 59 5.08 -16.09 -5.48
C LEU A 59 4.43 -16.14 -6.87
N SER A 60 3.27 -15.51 -7.03
CA SER A 60 2.59 -15.33 -8.31
C SER A 60 3.14 -14.16 -9.12
N ARG A 61 4.17 -13.46 -8.63
CA ARG A 61 4.77 -12.26 -9.24
C ARG A 61 3.78 -11.13 -9.45
N ASP A 62 2.80 -11.02 -8.55
CA ASP A 62 1.84 -9.91 -8.52
C ASP A 62 2.26 -8.90 -7.45
N ALA A 63 3.11 -7.96 -7.83
CA ALA A 63 3.62 -6.93 -6.93
C ALA A 63 2.52 -5.98 -6.43
N VAL A 64 1.47 -5.74 -7.22
CA VAL A 64 0.39 -4.82 -6.86
C VAL A 64 -0.47 -5.43 -5.75
N SER A 65 -0.94 -6.66 -5.95
CA SER A 65 -1.73 -7.37 -4.94
C SER A 65 -0.91 -7.68 -3.69
N ALA A 66 0.38 -8.01 -3.84
CA ALA A 66 1.27 -8.20 -2.70
C ALA A 66 1.39 -6.91 -1.86
N THR A 67 1.62 -5.76 -2.51
CA THR A 67 1.71 -4.46 -1.83
C THR A 67 0.42 -4.15 -1.07
N HIS A 68 -0.73 -4.40 -1.68
CA HIS A 68 -2.03 -4.21 -1.03
C HIS A 68 -2.17 -5.10 0.21
N ALA A 69 -1.87 -6.40 0.09
CA ALA A 69 -1.98 -7.33 1.20
C ALA A 69 -1.06 -6.96 2.38
N PHE A 70 0.20 -6.58 2.12
CA PHE A 70 1.09 -6.09 3.19
C PHE A 70 0.61 -4.75 3.78
N SER A 71 -0.05 -3.90 2.99
CA SER A 71 -0.67 -2.66 3.51
C SER A 71 -1.80 -2.96 4.50
N GLU A 72 -2.65 -3.95 4.20
CA GLU A 72 -3.72 -4.35 5.11
C GLU A 72 -3.19 -5.01 6.38
N ALA A 73 -2.12 -5.82 6.27
CA ALA A 73 -1.44 -6.38 7.44
C ALA A 73 -0.87 -5.28 8.35
N GLU A 74 -0.19 -4.27 7.79
CA GLU A 74 0.35 -3.11 8.54
C GLU A 74 -0.76 -2.29 9.21
N LYS A 75 -1.91 -2.10 8.55
CA LYS A 75 -3.05 -1.38 9.15
C LYS A 75 -3.59 -2.07 10.40
N ILE A 76 -3.63 -3.40 10.40
CA ILE A 76 -4.12 -4.19 11.54
C ILE A 76 -3.08 -4.21 12.65
N TRP A 77 -1.79 -4.32 12.31
CA TRP A 77 -0.69 -4.32 13.26
C TRP A 77 0.43 -3.36 12.82
N PRO A 78 0.37 -2.08 13.25
CA PRO A 78 1.33 -1.06 12.83
C PRO A 78 2.78 -1.33 13.23
N ASP A 79 2.98 -1.99 14.37
CA ASP A 79 4.32 -2.38 14.86
C ASP A 79 4.87 -3.65 14.16
N TYR A 80 4.16 -4.20 13.16
CA TYR A 80 4.65 -5.35 12.41
C TYR A 80 5.73 -4.93 11.40
N HIS A 81 6.92 -4.62 11.90
CA HIS A 81 8.01 -4.04 11.13
C HIS A 81 8.37 -4.83 9.86
N ASN A 82 8.37 -6.16 9.92
CA ASN A 82 8.68 -7.00 8.76
C ASN A 82 7.73 -6.71 7.59
N VAL A 83 6.43 -6.62 7.85
CA VAL A 83 5.41 -6.32 6.85
C VAL A 83 5.58 -4.91 6.27
N ALA A 84 5.81 -3.92 7.14
CA ALA A 84 6.02 -2.53 6.71
C ALA A 84 7.24 -2.39 5.79
N GLU A 85 8.37 -3.02 6.16
CA GLU A 85 9.60 -2.98 5.36
C GLU A 85 9.46 -3.71 4.03
N ILE A 86 8.79 -4.87 4.00
CA ILE A 86 8.50 -5.61 2.75
C ILE A 86 7.60 -4.77 1.85
N ARG A 87 6.57 -4.10 2.40
CA ARG A 87 5.71 -3.19 1.65
C ARG A 87 6.52 -2.03 1.06
N GLN A 88 7.38 -1.40 1.85
CA GLN A 88 8.22 -0.30 1.37
C GLN A 88 9.17 -0.75 0.26
N LEU A 89 9.77 -1.94 0.41
CA LEU A 89 10.60 -2.53 -0.62
C LEU A 89 9.81 -2.76 -1.92
N LEU A 90 8.61 -3.33 -1.82
CA LEU A 90 7.71 -3.54 -2.96
C LEU A 90 7.35 -2.23 -3.66
N ILE A 91 6.98 -1.19 -2.92
CA ILE A 91 6.62 0.11 -3.49
C ILE A 91 7.78 0.69 -4.29
N LYS A 92 9.01 0.59 -3.78
CA LYS A 92 10.23 1.06 -4.46
C LYS A 92 10.58 0.23 -5.69
N SER A 93 10.22 -1.05 -5.70
CA SER A 93 10.56 -1.96 -6.78
C SER A 93 9.43 -2.20 -7.80
N LYS A 94 8.19 -1.79 -7.51
CA LYS A 94 7.00 -2.14 -8.30
C LYS A 94 7.12 -1.83 -9.79
N GLU A 95 7.75 -0.71 -10.13
CA GLU A 95 7.89 -0.25 -11.52
C GLU A 95 8.88 -1.13 -12.31
N ALA A 96 9.84 -1.73 -11.61
CA ALA A 96 10.80 -2.68 -12.18
C ALA A 96 10.31 -4.14 -12.12
N LEU A 97 9.26 -4.43 -11.33
CA LEU A 97 8.70 -5.78 -11.15
C LEU A 97 7.56 -6.04 -12.14
N GLY A 98 7.90 -6.04 -13.42
CA GLY A 98 6.97 -6.43 -14.48
C GLY A 98 6.71 -7.95 -14.54
N PRO A 99 5.62 -8.40 -15.18
CA PRO A 99 5.27 -9.82 -15.29
C PRO A 99 6.32 -10.66 -16.05
N ASN A 100 7.07 -10.03 -16.96
CA ASN A 100 8.11 -10.69 -17.75
C ASN A 100 9.54 -10.45 -17.23
N GLU A 101 9.70 -9.63 -16.18
CA GLU A 101 11.00 -9.16 -15.69
C GLU A 101 11.66 -10.18 -14.74
N SER A 102 11.95 -11.36 -15.26
CA SER A 102 12.40 -12.50 -14.45
C SER A 102 13.68 -12.21 -13.68
N ALA A 103 14.62 -11.45 -14.25
CA ALA A 103 15.85 -11.04 -13.57
C ALA A 103 15.58 -10.13 -12.36
N LYS A 104 14.69 -9.14 -12.51
CA LYS A 104 14.31 -8.23 -11.41
C LYS A 104 13.60 -8.95 -10.28
N TRP A 105 12.76 -9.94 -10.61
CA TRP A 105 12.17 -10.82 -9.61
C TRP A 105 13.22 -11.64 -8.84
N LYS A 106 14.26 -12.14 -9.51
CA LYS A 106 15.35 -12.86 -8.83
C LYS A 106 16.15 -11.95 -7.91
N GLU A 107 16.50 -10.73 -8.35
CA GLU A 107 17.17 -9.73 -7.52
C GLU A 107 16.33 -9.39 -6.28
N PHE A 108 15.04 -9.17 -6.49
CA PHE A 108 14.08 -8.88 -5.43
C PHE A 108 13.97 -10.03 -4.43
N TYR A 109 13.76 -11.27 -4.88
CA TYR A 109 13.67 -12.43 -3.98
C TYR A 109 14.98 -12.69 -3.23
N ASN A 110 16.14 -12.50 -3.86
CA ASN A 110 17.42 -12.62 -3.16
C ASN A 110 17.51 -11.62 -2.01
N LYS A 111 17.14 -10.35 -2.27
CA LYS A 111 17.10 -9.32 -1.24
C LYS A 111 16.08 -9.68 -0.14
N LEU A 112 14.89 -10.14 -0.52
CA LEU A 112 13.82 -10.50 0.40
C LEU A 112 14.23 -11.65 1.33
N LEU A 113 14.84 -12.72 0.79
CA LEU A 113 15.30 -13.86 1.56
C LEU A 113 16.48 -13.52 2.48
N ARG A 114 17.34 -12.59 2.07
CA ARG A 114 18.48 -12.17 2.90
C ARG A 114 18.03 -11.28 4.05
N ASP A 115 17.19 -10.30 3.76
CA ASP A 115 16.88 -9.21 4.70
C ASP A 115 15.61 -9.51 5.54
N PHE A 116 14.68 -10.35 5.07
CA PHE A 116 13.32 -10.52 5.64
C PHE A 116 12.89 -11.99 5.84
N SER A 117 13.82 -12.94 5.94
CA SER A 117 13.48 -14.37 6.03
C SER A 117 13.06 -14.86 7.41
N TRP A 118 13.33 -14.11 8.48
CA TRP A 118 13.16 -14.58 9.86
C TRP A 118 11.69 -14.88 10.24
N GLY A 119 10.73 -14.15 9.68
CA GLY A 119 9.28 -14.38 9.86
C GLY A 119 8.59 -15.11 8.70
N MET A 120 9.31 -15.43 7.63
CA MET A 120 8.72 -16.00 6.42
C MET A 120 8.48 -17.51 6.57
N ALA A 121 7.31 -17.98 6.15
CA ALA A 121 6.98 -19.40 6.17
C ALA A 121 8.00 -20.24 5.37
N PRO A 122 8.35 -21.45 5.84
CA PRO A 122 9.42 -22.26 5.23
C PRO A 122 9.12 -22.63 3.77
N ASP A 123 7.86 -22.89 3.43
CA ASP A 123 7.42 -23.21 2.07
C ASP A 123 7.55 -22.00 1.13
N VAL A 124 7.20 -20.80 1.59
CA VAL A 124 7.40 -19.54 0.84
C VAL A 124 8.89 -19.33 0.56
N ARG A 125 9.73 -19.46 1.58
CA ARG A 125 11.19 -19.34 1.42
C ARG A 125 11.74 -20.32 0.40
N GLN A 126 11.27 -21.57 0.45
CA GLN A 126 11.72 -22.60 -0.48
C GLN A 126 11.32 -22.27 -1.91
N LYS A 127 10.06 -21.89 -2.15
CA LYS A 127 9.60 -21.53 -3.51
C LYS A 127 10.36 -20.34 -4.09
N MET A 128 10.68 -19.34 -3.28
CA MET A 128 11.52 -18.21 -3.71
C MET A 128 12.94 -18.64 -4.08
N ARG A 129 13.56 -19.53 -3.28
CA ARG A 129 14.87 -20.10 -3.61
C ARG A 129 14.85 -20.87 -4.92
N ASP A 130 13.87 -21.75 -5.10
CA ASP A 130 13.73 -22.56 -6.31
C ASP A 130 13.57 -21.68 -7.55
N TYR A 131 12.87 -20.55 -7.44
CA TYR A 131 12.76 -19.58 -8.52
C TYR A 131 14.08 -18.91 -8.88
N ILE A 132 14.91 -18.58 -7.88
CA ILE A 132 16.22 -17.94 -8.10
C ILE A 132 17.17 -18.89 -8.85
N THR A 133 17.17 -20.18 -8.50
CA THR A 133 18.12 -21.18 -8.99
C THR A 133 17.77 -21.79 -10.36
N LYS A 134 16.52 -21.63 -10.82
CA LYS A 134 16.08 -22.05 -12.16
C LYS A 134 16.52 -21.05 -13.22
#